data_AF-A0A7Y0DTT1-F1
#
_entry.id   AF-A0A7Y0DTT1-F1
#
_cell.length_a   1.000
_cell.length_b   1.000
_cell.length_c   1.000
_cell.angle_alpha   90.00
_cell.angle_beta   90.00
_cell.angle_gamma   90.00
#
_symmetry.space_group_name_H-M   'P 1'
#
loop_
_entity.id
_entity.type
_entity.pdbx_description
1 polymer ?
#
loop_
_entity_poly.entity_id
_entity_poly.type
_entity_poly.pdbx_seq_one_letter_code
_entity_poly.pdbx_strand_id
1 'polypeptide(L)'
;MAKDILVTEILSENMTKSGAELIRRLDNSNSEVKTALWLYFPEEKNWKLIIASPLVGKNGPKAFYKRIIDSNNEANEEEYVVSRNKIEETK
;
A
#
# COMPACT_ATOMS: atom_id res chain seq x y z
N MET A 1 -4.78 25.36 -23.38
CA MET A 1 -4.48 23.93 -23.54
C MET A 1 -3.90 23.46 -22.22
N ALA A 2 -4.69 22.74 -21.43
CA ALA A 2 -4.27 22.28 -20.11
C ALA A 2 -3.19 21.23 -20.31
N LYS A 3 -2.02 21.48 -19.72
CA LYS A 3 -0.92 20.54 -19.62
C LYS A 3 -1.51 19.26 -19.03
N ASP A 4 -1.50 18.15 -19.78
CA ASP A 4 -1.58 16.81 -19.20
C ASP A 4 -0.44 16.72 -18.20
N ILE A 5 -0.67 17.15 -16.96
CA ILE A 5 0.20 16.77 -15.86
C ILE A 5 0.05 15.26 -15.82
N LEU A 6 1.12 14.54 -16.17
CA LEU A 6 1.17 13.08 -16.15
C LEU A 6 0.51 12.61 -14.85
N VAL A 7 -0.71 12.07 -14.96
CA VAL A 7 -1.54 11.62 -13.82
C VAL A 7 -0.83 10.53 -13.00
N THR A 8 0.31 10.04 -13.47
CA THR A 8 1.22 9.11 -12.78
C THR A 8 2.11 9.78 -11.72
N GLU A 9 2.36 11.08 -11.80
CA GLU A 9 3.20 11.82 -10.83
C GLU A 9 2.40 12.34 -9.64
N ILE A 10 1.08 12.45 -9.77
CA ILE A 10 0.21 12.93 -8.69
C ILE A 10 -0.33 11.74 -7.91
N LEU A 11 -0.14 11.75 -6.59
CA LEU A 11 -0.82 10.81 -5.70
C LEU A 11 -2.32 11.12 -5.72
N SER A 12 -3.11 10.23 -6.33
CA SER A 12 -4.56 10.47 -6.46
C SER A 12 -5.31 10.20 -5.15
N GLU A 13 -6.49 10.81 -5.03
CA GLU A 13 -7.39 10.57 -3.90
C GLU A 13 -7.77 9.09 -3.79
N ASN A 14 -8.03 8.42 -4.91
CA ASN A 14 -8.33 6.99 -4.94
C ASN A 14 -7.17 6.16 -4.38
N MET A 15 -5.91 6.49 -4.71
CA MET A 15 -4.75 5.79 -4.15
C MET A 15 -4.65 5.98 -2.62
N THR A 16 -4.92 7.20 -2.15
CA THR A 16 -4.93 7.49 -0.72
C THR A 16 -6.02 6.71 0.00
N LYS A 17 -7.25 6.67 -0.56
CA LYS A 17 -8.38 5.89 -0.02
C LYS A 17 -8.08 4.39 -0.02
N SER A 18 -7.54 3.83 -1.12
CA SER A 18 -7.14 2.42 -1.19
C SER A 18 -6.12 2.06 -0.12
N GLY A 19 -5.11 2.92 0.07
CA GLY A 19 -4.09 2.73 1.09
C GLY A 19 -4.71 2.70 2.49
N ALA A 20 -5.57 3.68 2.80
CA ALA A 20 -6.23 3.76 4.10
C ALA A 20 -7.09 2.52 4.40
N GLU A 21 -7.88 2.04 3.43
CA GLU A 21 -8.70 0.84 3.61
C GLU A 21 -7.86 -0.43 3.79
N LEU A 22 -6.74 -0.56 3.07
CA LEU A 22 -5.79 -1.65 3.30
C LEU A 22 -5.21 -1.62 4.71
N ILE A 23 -4.78 -0.44 5.20
CA ILE A 23 -4.25 -0.31 6.56
C ILE A 23 -5.33 -0.69 7.59
N ARG A 24 -6.58 -0.26 7.40
CA ARG A 24 -7.70 -0.63 8.27
C ARG A 24 -7.90 -2.14 8.39
N ARG A 25 -7.82 -2.88 7.27
CA ARG A 25 -7.90 -4.35 7.27
C ARG A 25 -6.68 -5.00 7.93
N LEU A 26 -5.48 -4.45 7.72
CA LEU A 26 -4.26 -4.92 8.37
C LEU A 26 -4.29 -4.71 9.89
N ASP A 27 -4.86 -3.61 10.36
CA ASP A 27 -5.03 -3.34 11.78
C ASP A 27 -6.02 -4.32 12.42
N ASN A 28 -7.13 -4.63 11.73
CA ASN A 28 -8.11 -5.63 12.18
C ASN A 28 -7.52 -7.05 12.28
N SER A 29 -6.50 -7.38 11.49
CA SER A 29 -5.78 -8.66 11.53
C SER A 29 -4.56 -8.65 12.48
N ASN A 30 -4.43 -7.61 13.30
CA ASN A 30 -3.33 -7.40 14.24
C ASN A 30 -1.95 -7.49 13.56
N SER A 31 -1.82 -6.88 12.37
CA SER A 31 -0.57 -6.88 11.58
C SER A 31 0.48 -5.87 12.10
N GLU A 32 0.20 -5.19 13.20
CA GLU A 32 1.13 -4.27 13.90
C GLU A 32 1.75 -3.18 13.01
N VAL A 33 0.99 -2.63 12.07
CA VAL A 33 1.50 -1.54 11.22
C VAL A 33 1.88 -0.34 12.08
N LYS A 34 3.15 0.10 11.99
CA LYS A 34 3.65 1.27 12.73
C LYS A 34 3.67 2.52 11.86
N THR A 35 3.85 2.34 10.56
CA THR A 35 3.90 3.44 9.61
C THR A 35 3.43 2.96 8.24
N ALA A 36 2.64 3.80 7.57
CA ALA A 36 2.24 3.62 6.18
C ALA A 36 2.33 4.99 5.48
N LEU A 37 3.09 5.07 4.40
CA LEU A 37 3.17 6.29 3.59
C LEU A 37 3.28 5.97 2.10
N TRP A 38 2.71 6.85 1.28
CA TRP A 38 2.97 6.84 -0.15
C TRP A 38 4.31 7.54 -0.41
N LEU A 39 5.22 6.87 -1.11
CA LEU A 39 6.50 7.42 -1.53
C LEU A 39 6.59 7.37 -3.06
N TYR A 40 6.98 8.49 -3.66
CA TYR A 40 7.21 8.58 -5.10
C TYR A 40 8.64 8.15 -5.42
N PHE A 41 8.79 7.25 -6.38
CA PHE A 41 10.07 6.78 -6.88
C PHE A 41 10.30 7.38 -8.28
N PRO A 42 11.13 8.45 -8.41
CA PRO A 42 11.28 9.18 -9.67
C PRO A 42 11.83 8.32 -10.81
N GLU A 43 12.75 7.40 -10.51
CA GLU A 43 13.37 6.48 -11.49
C GLU A 43 12.32 5.57 -12.14
N GLU A 44 11.31 5.16 -11.37
CA GLU A 44 10.24 4.28 -11.82
C GLU A 44 8.97 5.05 -12.25
N LYS A 45 8.97 6.38 -12.02
CA LYS A 45 7.82 7.28 -12.22
C LYS A 45 6.52 6.75 -11.60
N ASN A 46 6.63 6.10 -10.43
CA ASN A 46 5.50 5.48 -9.77
C ASN A 46 5.44 5.85 -8.27
N TRP A 47 4.23 5.80 -7.73
CA TRP A 47 3.98 5.88 -6.30
C TRP A 47 3.86 4.48 -5.72
N LYS A 48 4.55 4.23 -4.60
CA LYS A 48 4.47 2.98 -3.85
C LYS A 48 4.03 3.25 -2.41
N LEU A 49 3.17 2.39 -1.90
CA LEU A 49 2.78 2.39 -0.50
C LEU A 49 3.85 1.62 0.28
N ILE A 50 4.57 2.33 1.13
CA ILE A 50 5.58 1.77 2.03
C ILE A 50 4.91 1.45 3.35
N ILE A 51 5.02 0.21 3.80
CA ILE A 51 4.49 -0.25 5.09
C ILE A 51 5.65 -0.74 5.96
N ALA A 52 5.72 -0.23 7.20
CA ALA A 52 6.66 -0.68 8.21
C ALA A 52 5.90 -1.38 9.35
N SER A 53 6.32 -2.60 9.67
CA SER A 53 5.78 -3.39 10.79
C SER A 53 6.89 -4.24 11.41
N PRO A 54 6.97 -4.35 12.75
CA PRO A 54 7.92 -5.24 13.42
C PRO A 54 7.74 -6.71 13.01
N LEU A 55 6.55 -7.09 12.51
CA LEU A 55 6.29 -8.43 11.99
C LEU A 55 7.12 -8.76 10.74
N VAL A 56 7.54 -7.75 9.96
CA VAL A 56 8.47 -7.93 8.84
C VAL A 56 9.83 -8.41 9.36
N GLY A 57 10.35 -7.76 10.41
CA GLY A 57 11.60 -8.15 11.06
C GLY A 57 11.52 -9.51 11.75
N LYS A 58 10.38 -9.82 12.37
CA LYS A 58 10.17 -11.05 13.16
C LYS A 58 9.89 -12.29 12.31
N ASN A 59 9.02 -12.17 11.30
CA ASN A 59 8.51 -13.30 10.52
C ASN A 59 9.04 -13.32 9.08
N GLY A 60 9.76 -12.28 8.68
CA GLY A 60 10.29 -12.10 7.34
C GLY A 60 9.32 -11.39 6.39
N PRO A 61 9.86 -10.76 5.33
CA PRO A 61 9.07 -9.96 4.39
C PRO A 61 8.02 -10.80 3.65
N LYS A 62 8.37 -12.02 3.21
CA LYS A 62 7.43 -12.90 2.50
C LYS A 62 6.17 -13.23 3.32
N ALA A 63 6.33 -13.42 4.63
CA ALA A 63 5.20 -13.70 5.51
C ALA A 63 4.31 -12.47 5.68
N PHE A 64 4.91 -11.27 5.72
CA PHE A 64 4.15 -10.03 5.78
C PHE A 64 3.44 -9.72 4.46
N TYR A 65 4.10 -9.93 3.32
CA TYR A 65 3.50 -9.78 2.00
C TYR A 65 2.26 -10.66 1.83
N LYS A 66 2.30 -11.87 2.37
CA LYS A 66 1.13 -12.76 2.41
C LYS A 66 -0.03 -12.13 3.18
N ARG A 67 0.22 -11.49 4.33
CA ARG A 67 -0.83 -10.79 5.10
C ARG A 67 -1.45 -9.66 4.29
N ILE A 68 -0.65 -8.91 3.55
CA ILE A 68 -1.14 -7.85 2.66
C ILE A 68 -2.06 -8.43 1.57
N ILE A 69 -1.68 -9.54 0.95
CA ILE A 69 -2.52 -10.22 -0.04
C ILE A 69 -3.82 -10.70 0.59
N ASP A 70 -3.73 -11.37 1.75
CA ASP A 70 -4.89 -11.92 2.44
C ASP A 70 -5.86 -10.79 2.82
N SER A 71 -5.36 -9.67 3.38
CA SER A 71 -6.18 -8.48 3.65
C SER A 71 -6.75 -7.81 2.40
N ASN A 72 -6.10 -7.87 1.25
CA ASN A 72 -6.67 -7.39 -0.01
C ASN A 72 -7.79 -8.29 -0.53
N ASN A 73 -7.72 -9.61 -0.29
CA ASN A 73 -8.78 -10.55 -0.66
C ASN A 73 -10.04 -10.40 0.21
N GLU A 74 -9.92 -9.77 1.37
CA GLU A 74 -11.02 -9.43 2.27
C GLU A 74 -11.70 -8.09 1.92
N ALA A 75 -11.25 -7.40 0.87
CA ALA A 75 -11.87 -6.15 0.43
C ALA A 75 -13.28 -6.41 -0.14
N ASN A 76 -14.22 -5.51 0.18
CA ASN A 76 -15.56 -5.54 -0.39
C ASN A 76 -15.53 -5.14 -1.88
N GLU A 77 -16.53 -5.54 -2.67
CA GLU A 77 -16.60 -5.25 -4.12
C GLU A 77 -16.55 -3.75 -4.48
N GLU A 78 -16.93 -2.89 -3.53
CA GLU A 78 -16.95 -1.43 -3.68
C GLU A 78 -15.65 -0.75 -3.22
N GLU A 79 -14.72 -1.49 -2.60
CA GLU A 79 -13.48 -0.95 -2.04
C GLU A 79 -12.32 -0.97 -3.07
N TYR A 80 -11.58 0.14 -3.15
CA TYR A 80 -10.40 0.18 -3.99
C TYR A 80 -9.23 -0.60 -3.34
N VAL A 81 -8.66 -1.55 -4.07
CA VAL A 81 -7.57 -2.41 -3.61
C VAL A 81 -6.21 -1.89 -4.09
N VAL A 82 -5.20 -1.90 -3.21
CA VAL A 82 -3.82 -1.54 -3.60
C VAL A 82 -3.22 -2.67 -4.43
N SER A 83 -2.90 -2.40 -5.68
CA SER A 83 -2.29 -3.39 -6.58
C SER A 83 -0.92 -3.86 -6.07
N ARG A 84 -0.63 -5.15 -6.25
CA ARG A 84 0.62 -5.81 -5.82
C ARG A 84 1.90 -5.12 -6.29
N ASN A 85 1.89 -4.49 -7.46
CA ASN A 85 3.05 -3.78 -8.03
C ASN A 85 3.29 -2.39 -7.43
N LYS A 86 2.47 -1.96 -6.47
CA LYS A 86 2.55 -0.65 -5.80
C LYS A 86 2.88 -0.76 -4.31
N ILE A 87 3.32 -1.92 -3.83
CA ILE A 87 3.57 -2.17 -2.41
C ILE A 87 5.03 -2.57 -2.23
N GLU A 88 5.72 -1.92 -1.29
CA GLU A 88 7.07 -2.28 -0.85
C GLU A 88 7.07 -2.39 0.68
N GLU A 89 7.71 -3.44 1.20
CA GLU A 89 7.81 -3.65 2.66
C GLU A 89 9.24 -3.45 3.15
N THR A 90 9.36 -2.75 4.27
CA THR A 90 10.65 -2.49 4.91
C THR A 90 10.62 -2.87 6.39
N LYS A 91 11.81 -3.06 6.96
CA LYS A 91 12.02 -3.44 8.36
C LYS A 91 11.86 -2.26 9.30
#